data_AF-A0A5K1DSG9-F1
#
_entry.id   AF-A0A5K1DSG9-F1
#
_cell.length_a   1.000
_cell.length_b   1.000
_cell.length_c   1.000
_cell.angle_alpha   90.00
_cell.angle_beta   90.00
_cell.angle_gamma   90.00
#
_symmetry.space_group_name_H-M   'P 1'
#
loop_
_entity.id
_entity.type
_entity.pdbx_description
1 polymer ?
#
loop_
_entity_poly.entity_id
_entity_poly.type
_entity_poly.pdbx_seq_one_letter_code
_entity_poly.pdbx_strand_id
1 'polypeptide(L)' 'PHAEQFLKLAARIYKNLACIAKFCIASKGYKQTIPSNEFQKLVEVTCKKLTCLLYNFMALKQG' A
#
# COMPACT_ATOMS: atom_id res chain seq x y z
N PRO A 1 -17.69 -2.86 14.05
CA PRO A 1 -17.06 -4.12 13.57
C PRO A 1 -16.51 -4.05 12.14
N HIS A 2 -17.35 -3.89 11.10
CA HIS A 2 -16.91 -3.95 9.69
C HIS A 2 -15.93 -2.81 9.29
N ALA A 3 -16.18 -1.59 9.76
CA ALA A 3 -15.32 -0.43 9.55
C ALA A 3 -13.88 -0.65 10.07
N GLU A 4 -13.77 -1.17 11.29
CA GLU A 4 -12.47 -1.45 11.92
C GLU A 4 -11.73 -2.59 11.22
N GLN A 5 -12.46 -3.65 10.83
CA GLN A 5 -11.89 -4.76 10.06
C GLN A 5 -11.37 -4.29 8.69
N PHE A 6 -12.12 -3.42 8.01
CA PHE A 6 -11.67 -2.80 6.76
C PHE A 6 -10.38 -2.01 6.95
N LEU A 7 -10.31 -1.14 7.96
CA LEU A 7 -9.10 -0.36 8.26
C LEU A 7 -7.90 -1.26 8.63
N LYS A 8 -8.11 -2.32 9.41
CA LYS A 8 -7.07 -3.31 9.75
C LYS A 8 -6.54 -4.02 8.49
N LEU A 9 -7.42 -4.38 7.56
CA LEU A 9 -7.01 -4.99 6.29
C LEU A 9 -6.22 -4.01 5.43
N ALA A 10 -6.71 -2.78 5.28
CA ALA A 10 -6.01 -1.73 4.56
C ALA A 10 -4.61 -1.47 5.13
N ALA A 11 -4.49 -1.35 6.45
CA ALA A 11 -3.21 -1.15 7.13
C ALA A 11 -2.23 -2.31 6.87
N ARG A 12 -2.70 -3.56 6.84
CA ARG A 12 -1.88 -4.73 6.50
C ARG A 12 -1.37 -4.67 5.06
N ILE A 13 -2.21 -4.26 4.11
CA ILE A 13 -1.81 -4.10 2.70
C ILE A 13 -0.68 -3.08 2.60
N TYR A 14 -0.84 -1.87 3.17
CA TYR A 14 0.22 -0.86 3.15
C TYR A 14 1.50 -1.28 3.87
N LYS A 15 1.38 -2.00 4.99
CA LYS A 15 2.55 -2.54 5.70
C LYS A 15 3.36 -3.48 4.80
N ASN A 16 2.69 -4.35 4.05
CA ASN A 16 3.35 -5.26 3.12
C ASN A 16 3.98 -4.51 1.94
N LEU A 17 3.27 -3.54 1.34
CA LEU A 17 3.84 -2.71 0.27
C LEU A 17 5.10 -1.96 0.76
N ALA A 18 5.06 -1.39 1.97
CA ALA A 18 6.21 -0.70 2.54
C ALA A 18 7.40 -1.65 2.81
N CYS A 19 7.12 -2.89 3.22
CA CYS A 19 8.15 -3.90 3.43
C CYS A 19 8.85 -4.26 2.11
N ILE A 20 8.09 -4.52 1.06
CA ILE A 20 8.62 -4.85 -0.27
C ILE A 20 9.38 -3.66 -0.85
N ALA A 21 8.84 -2.44 -0.73
CA ALA A 21 9.51 -1.23 -1.18
C ALA A 21 10.88 -1.05 -0.49
N LYS A 22 10.97 -1.26 0.83
CA LYS A 22 12.24 -1.23 1.56
C LYS A 22 13.21 -2.30 1.07
N PHE A 23 12.73 -3.50 0.74
CA PHE A 23 13.56 -4.57 0.20
C PHE A 23 14.13 -4.23 -1.20
N CYS A 24 13.37 -3.51 -2.02
CA CYS A 24 13.84 -3.05 -3.34
C CYS A 24 14.90 -1.93 -3.24
N ILE A 25 14.91 -1.18 -2.13
CA ILE A 25 15.88 -0.10 -1.91
C ILE A 25 17.17 -0.70 -1.34
N ALA A 26 18.17 -0.88 -2.20
CA ALA A 26 19.50 -1.28 -1.78
C ALA A 26 20.26 -0.13 -1.08
N SER A 27 21.21 -0.46 -0.20
CA SER A 27 22.13 0.54 0.36
C SER A 27 22.97 1.19 -0.75
N LYS A 28 23.39 2.44 -0.53
CA LYS A 28 24.12 3.25 -1.51
C LYS A 28 25.35 2.47 -2.03
N GLY A 29 25.40 2.21 -3.33
CA GLY A 29 26.47 1.44 -3.98
C GLY A 29 26.10 0.00 -4.36
N TYR A 30 24.96 -0.53 -3.92
CA TYR A 30 24.44 -1.83 -4.36
C TYR A 30 23.40 -1.67 -5.49
N LYS A 31 23.33 -2.67 -6.38
CA LYS A 31 22.31 -2.72 -7.43
C LYS A 31 20.92 -2.78 -6.79
N GLN A 32 20.10 -1.75 -7.01
CA GLN A 32 18.69 -1.77 -6.61
C GLN A 32 17.97 -2.84 -7.41
N THR A 33 17.18 -3.65 -6.71
CA THR A 33 16.32 -4.63 -7.36
C THR A 33 15.16 -3.89 -8.00
N ILE A 34 15.05 -3.96 -9.33
CA ILE A 34 13.89 -3.40 -10.03
C ILE A 34 12.65 -4.18 -9.55
N PRO A 35 11.61 -3.50 -9.05
CA PRO A 35 10.40 -4.18 -8.62
C PRO A 35 9.77 -4.95 -9.77
N SER A 36 9.31 -6.18 -9.49
CA SER A 36 8.66 -7.03 -10.48
C SER A 36 7.41 -6.39 -11.06
N ASN A 37 7.01 -6.79 -12.28
CA ASN A 37 5.78 -6.32 -12.92
C ASN A 37 4.54 -6.58 -12.06
N GLU A 38 4.52 -7.70 -11.32
CA GLU A 38 3.45 -8.03 -10.38
C GLU A 38 3.37 -7.01 -9.24
N PHE A 39 4.51 -6.62 -8.67
CA PHE A 39 4.54 -5.59 -7.63
C PHE A 39 4.09 -4.24 -8.16
N GLN A 40 4.53 -3.84 -9.35
CA GLN A 40 4.11 -2.59 -9.97
C GLN A 40 2.59 -2.55 -10.18
N LYS A 41 1.99 -3.63 -10.69
CA LYS A 41 0.52 -3.77 -10.82
C LYS A 41 -0.19 -3.71 -9.48
N LEU A 42 0.35 -4.37 -8.45
CA LEU A 42 -0.22 -4.35 -7.10
C LEU A 42 -0.23 -2.93 -6.52
N VAL A 43 0.87 -2.18 -6.67
CA VAL A 43 0.98 -0.77 -6.27
C VAL A 43 -0.06 0.06 -7.02
N GLU A 44 -0.16 -0.09 -8.35
CA GLU A 44 -1.10 0.66 -9.16
C GLU A 44 -2.56 0.46 -8.71
N VAL A 45 -2.98 -0.81 -8.52
CA VAL A 45 -4.34 -1.13 -8.08
C VAL A 45 -4.59 -0.60 -6.66
N THR A 46 -3.61 -0.70 -5.77
CA THR A 46 -3.71 -0.19 -4.39
C THR A 46 -3.85 1.34 -4.39
N CYS A 47 -3.05 2.04 -5.18
CA CYS A 47 -3.13 3.49 -5.34
C CYS A 47 -4.47 3.94 -5.94
N LYS A 48 -4.88 3.34 -7.07
CA LYS A 48 -6.09 3.77 -7.79
C LYS A 48 -7.39 3.39 -7.11
N LYS A 49 -7.47 2.22 -6.47
CA LYS A 49 -8.71 1.71 -5.88
C LYS A 49 -8.75 1.89 -4.37
N LEU A 50 -7.78 1.34 -3.66
CA LEU A 50 -7.83 1.30 -2.19
C LEU A 50 -7.58 2.68 -1.57
N THR A 51 -6.62 3.45 -2.08
CA THR A 51 -6.28 4.77 -1.53
C THR A 51 -7.46 5.75 -1.66
N CYS A 52 -8.06 5.83 -2.85
CA CYS A 52 -9.23 6.67 -3.09
C CYS A 52 -10.41 6.29 -2.17
N LEU A 53 -10.68 4.99 -2.02
CA LEU A 53 -11.73 4.50 -1.12
C LEU A 53 -11.45 4.85 0.34
N LEU A 54 -10.19 4.77 0.79
CA LEU A 54 -9.82 5.13 2.16
C LEU A 54 -9.98 6.61 2.45
N TYR A 55 -9.58 7.50 1.54
CA TYR A 55 -9.80 8.94 1.73
C TYR A 55 -11.28 9.28 1.84
N ASN A 56 -12.11 8.75 0.93
CA ASN A 56 -13.56 8.93 1.00
C ASN A 56 -14.16 8.35 2.28
N PHE A 57 -13.75 7.15 2.67
CA PHE A 57 -14.20 6.50 3.90
C PHE A 57 -13.84 7.31 5.15
N MET A 58 -12.61 7.84 5.22
CA MET A 58 -12.15 8.67 6.34
C MET A 58 -12.84 10.03 6.38
N ALA A 59 -13.15 10.62 5.23
CA ALA A 59 -13.92 11.87 5.16
C ALA A 59 -15.34 11.68 5.70
N LEU A 60 -16.02 10.59 5.33
CA LEU A 60 -17.37 10.26 5.80
C LEU A 60 -17.45 9.87 7.28
N LYS A 61 -16.33 9.49 7.91
CA LYS A 61 -16.27 9.13 9.33
C LYS A 61 -15.92 10.28 10.25
N GLN A 62 -15.41 11.39 9.70
CA GLN A 62 -15.05 12.58 10.46
C GLN A 62 -16.14 13.66 10.45
N GLY A 63 -17.20 13.47 9.66
CA GLY A 63 -18.38 14.35 9.58
C GLY A 63 -19.57 13.82 10.36
#